data_AF-A0A178W4M0-F1
#
_entry.id   AF-A0A178W4M0-F1
#
_cell.length_a   1.000
_cell.length_b   1.000
_cell.length_c   1.000
_cell.angle_alpha   90.00
_cell.angle_beta   90.00
_cell.angle_gamma   90.00
#
_symmetry.space_group_name_H-M   'P 1'
#
loop_
_entity.id
_entity.type
_entity.pdbx_description
1 polymer ?
#
loop_
_entity_poly.entity_id
_entity_poly.type
_entity_poly.pdbx_seq_one_letter_code
_entity_poly.pdbx_strand_id
1 'polypeptide(L)'
;MSTASSWIQQPPFRYLPDRGGFSKPSSRSARQFSSGVVSASASSPSPSSSCSCGYSEILNFDFGSNRSWNQQGRRVQAMSSTAQRKFSLSKGDSDDKNEPDHLLVLVHGILASPSDWLYVEAELKRRLGRRFLIYASSSNTFTKTFGGIDGAGKRLAEEVRQVVQKSKSLKKISFLAHSLGGLFSRHAVAVLYSAAMAQVSDVAVSQSGNSNLLRGRIAGLEPINFITLATPHLGVRGRKQLPFLLGVPILEKLAAPIAPFFVGRTGSQLFLTDGKADKPPLLLRMASDGEDLKFLSALGAFRSRIIYANVSYDHMVGWRTSSIRRETELIKPSRRSLDGYKHVVDVEYCPPVSSDGAHFPPEAAKAKEAAQSSPSPQNTLEYHEIVEEEMIRGLQRLGWKKVDVSFHSTFWPYLAHNNIHVKSERLYKAGAGVIAHVADSIKQQESSTFITASL
;
A
#
# COMPACT_ATOMS: atom_id res chain seq x y z
N MET A 1 -49.64 -33.34 -30.68
CA MET A 1 -50.42 -33.85 -31.83
C MET A 1 -51.10 -32.66 -32.48
N SER A 2 -50.92 -32.45 -33.80
CA SER A 2 -51.58 -31.40 -34.63
C SER A 2 -51.28 -29.94 -34.23
N THR A 3 -51.33 -28.86 -35.05
CA THR A 3 -51.37 -28.54 -36.52
C THR A 3 -51.24 -27.00 -36.60
N ALA A 4 -50.78 -26.28 -37.63
CA ALA A 4 -50.02 -26.46 -38.88
C ALA A 4 -49.50 -25.02 -39.28
N SER A 5 -48.91 -24.65 -40.43
CA SER A 5 -48.58 -25.30 -41.72
C SER A 5 -47.43 -24.54 -42.44
N SER A 6 -47.11 -24.89 -43.69
CA SER A 6 -46.21 -24.18 -44.63
C SER A 6 -46.92 -23.00 -45.35
N TRP A 7 -46.30 -22.06 -46.10
CA TRP A 7 -45.28 -22.19 -47.16
C TRP A 7 -44.39 -20.94 -47.43
N ILE A 8 -43.08 -21.18 -47.55
CA ILE A 8 -42.12 -20.84 -48.64
C ILE A 8 -42.36 -19.59 -49.54
N GLN A 9 -41.35 -18.69 -49.61
CA GLN A 9 -40.66 -18.27 -50.86
C GLN A 9 -39.34 -17.49 -50.62
N GLN A 10 -38.43 -17.47 -51.62
CA GLN A 10 -37.08 -16.83 -51.63
C GLN A 10 -36.53 -16.75 -53.09
N PRO A 11 -35.41 -16.05 -53.39
CA PRO A 11 -34.72 -14.98 -52.65
C PRO A 11 -34.88 -13.60 -53.38
N PRO A 12 -34.05 -13.07 -54.31
CA PRO A 12 -32.71 -13.41 -54.84
C PRO A 12 -31.59 -12.40 -54.46
N PHE A 13 -30.43 -12.48 -55.12
CA PHE A 13 -29.20 -11.63 -54.98
C PHE A 13 -29.20 -10.34 -55.83
N ARG A 14 -28.33 -9.37 -55.46
CA ARG A 14 -27.26 -8.89 -56.37
C ARG A 14 -26.07 -8.23 -55.65
N TYR A 15 -24.88 -8.40 -56.25
CA TYR A 15 -23.57 -7.86 -55.89
C TYR A 15 -22.94 -7.32 -57.18
N LEU A 16 -22.03 -6.33 -57.13
CA LEU A 16 -20.83 -6.10 -57.98
C LEU A 16 -20.39 -4.60 -57.97
N PRO A 17 -19.13 -4.27 -58.33
CA PRO A 17 -18.49 -2.97 -58.07
C PRO A 17 -18.09 -2.20 -59.35
N ASP A 18 -17.32 -1.09 -59.22
CA ASP A 18 -16.12 -0.93 -60.05
C ASP A 18 -15.00 -0.03 -59.45
N ARG A 19 -13.90 0.10 -60.22
CA ARG A 19 -12.66 0.92 -60.07
C ARG A 19 -12.91 2.39 -59.68
N GLY A 20 -11.92 3.17 -59.20
CA GLY A 20 -10.49 2.95 -58.97
C GLY A 20 -9.65 4.17 -59.42
N GLY A 21 -8.50 4.47 -58.78
CA GLY A 21 -7.68 5.65 -59.14
C GLY A 21 -6.32 5.73 -58.44
N PHE A 22 -5.26 6.01 -59.23
CA PHE A 22 -3.88 6.19 -58.77
C PHE A 22 -3.54 7.66 -58.47
N SER A 23 -2.68 7.92 -57.48
CA SER A 23 -1.51 8.81 -57.66
C SER A 23 -0.56 8.79 -56.45
N LYS A 24 0.74 8.97 -56.71
CA LYS A 24 1.85 9.15 -55.74
C LYS A 24 3.00 9.90 -56.47
N PRO A 25 4.08 10.36 -55.81
CA PRO A 25 4.21 11.79 -55.50
C PRO A 25 5.37 12.50 -56.20
N SER A 26 5.32 13.83 -56.25
CA SER A 26 6.46 14.71 -56.58
C SER A 26 6.19 16.13 -56.06
N SER A 27 7.14 17.07 -55.97
CA SER A 27 8.57 17.00 -55.58
C SER A 27 9.10 18.44 -55.39
N ARG A 28 10.18 18.62 -54.61
CA ARG A 28 10.94 19.91 -54.46
C ARG A 28 10.10 21.02 -53.78
N SER A 29 10.68 21.96 -53.02
CA SER A 29 11.93 22.67 -53.25
C SER A 29 12.69 22.99 -51.95
N ALA A 30 13.96 23.36 -52.07
CA ALA A 30 14.86 23.71 -50.98
C ALA A 30 15.32 25.17 -51.05
N ARG A 31 15.71 25.75 -49.92
CA ARG A 31 16.58 26.94 -49.85
C ARG A 31 17.56 26.83 -48.69
N GLN A 32 18.82 26.59 -49.02
CA GLN A 32 19.97 27.01 -48.21
C GLN A 32 20.55 28.28 -48.81
N PHE A 33 20.99 29.22 -47.97
CA PHE A 33 22.05 30.21 -48.17
C PHE A 33 22.17 30.99 -46.85
N SER A 34 23.32 31.46 -46.34
CA SER A 34 24.71 30.97 -46.35
C SER A 34 25.54 31.91 -45.46
N SER A 35 26.54 31.37 -44.76
CA SER A 35 27.80 32.05 -44.33
C SER A 35 27.83 33.57 -44.07
N GLY A 36 28.14 33.96 -42.83
CA GLY A 36 28.72 35.27 -42.51
C GLY A 36 29.65 35.15 -41.30
N VAL A 37 30.96 35.35 -41.50
CA VAL A 37 32.00 35.27 -40.46
C VAL A 37 32.90 36.50 -40.56
N VAL A 38 33.07 37.23 -39.45
CA VAL A 38 34.13 38.24 -39.25
C VAL A 38 34.58 38.16 -37.79
N SER A 39 35.86 38.45 -37.50
CA SER A 39 36.48 38.25 -36.19
C SER A 39 37.15 39.52 -35.63
N ALA A 40 37.11 39.68 -34.30
CA ALA A 40 38.04 40.43 -33.45
C ALA A 40 37.82 39.91 -32.00
N SER A 41 38.80 39.51 -31.16
CA SER A 41 40.07 40.11 -30.72
C SER A 41 39.89 41.47 -30.03
N ALA A 42 40.25 41.70 -28.77
CA ALA A 42 40.93 40.87 -27.75
C ALA A 42 40.38 41.25 -26.33
N SER A 43 40.84 40.84 -25.15
CA SER A 43 42.16 40.31 -24.68
C SER A 43 41.98 39.39 -23.45
N SER A 44 43.07 39.16 -22.69
CA SER A 44 43.07 38.61 -21.31
C SER A 44 44.08 39.41 -20.47
N PRO A 45 44.17 39.22 -19.13
CA PRO A 45 44.87 38.04 -18.57
C PRO A 45 44.22 37.40 -17.32
N SER A 46 44.64 36.15 -17.05
CA SER A 46 44.45 35.41 -15.78
C SER A 46 45.66 35.67 -14.83
N PRO A 47 45.88 35.02 -13.66
CA PRO A 47 45.65 33.60 -13.26
C PRO A 47 44.67 33.49 -12.05
N SER A 48 44.33 32.37 -11.40
CA SER A 48 44.79 30.96 -11.35
C SER A 48 43.60 30.09 -10.84
N SER A 49 43.58 28.75 -10.79
CA SER A 49 44.55 27.70 -11.19
C SER A 49 43.86 26.34 -11.48
N SER A 50 44.66 25.45 -12.07
CA SER A 50 44.60 23.99 -12.27
C SER A 50 44.33 23.12 -11.00
N CYS A 51 44.03 21.82 -11.07
CA CYS A 51 44.29 20.81 -12.13
C CYS A 51 43.12 19.82 -12.40
N SER A 52 43.23 19.11 -13.52
CA SER A 52 42.62 17.79 -13.81
C SER A 52 43.11 16.70 -12.80
N CYS A 53 42.72 15.42 -12.83
CA CYS A 53 42.06 14.57 -13.85
C CYS A 53 41.33 13.38 -13.18
N GLY A 54 40.51 12.64 -13.92
CA GLY A 54 39.94 11.36 -13.46
C GLY A 54 40.73 10.14 -13.92
N TYR A 55 40.53 9.00 -13.26
CA TYR A 55 40.85 7.65 -13.78
C TYR A 55 39.94 6.60 -13.13
N SER A 56 39.94 5.37 -13.65
CA SER A 56 39.01 4.30 -13.26
C SER A 56 39.68 2.93 -13.09
N GLU A 57 39.63 2.37 -11.89
CA GLU A 57 39.79 0.94 -11.57
C GLU A 57 38.74 0.62 -10.47
N ILE A 58 37.98 -0.48 -10.50
CA ILE A 58 38.36 -1.91 -10.51
C ILE A 58 39.11 -2.29 -9.24
N LEU A 59 38.43 -2.98 -8.33
CA LEU A 59 39.04 -3.78 -7.27
C LEU A 59 38.38 -5.16 -7.24
N ASN A 60 39.07 -6.14 -7.82
CA ASN A 60 38.83 -7.55 -7.52
C ASN A 60 39.33 -7.84 -6.09
N PHE A 61 38.65 -8.73 -5.37
CA PHE A 61 39.20 -9.34 -4.16
C PHE A 61 39.55 -10.80 -4.43
N ASP A 62 40.82 -11.12 -4.26
CA ASP A 62 41.38 -12.45 -4.56
C ASP A 62 41.07 -13.49 -3.47
N PHE A 63 40.94 -14.75 -3.89
CA PHE A 63 40.60 -15.86 -2.99
C PHE A 63 41.86 -16.55 -2.43
N GLY A 64 42.48 -15.90 -1.43
CA GLY A 64 43.63 -16.45 -0.69
C GLY A 64 43.23 -17.62 0.24
N SER A 65 43.80 -18.80 0.02
CA SER A 65 43.39 -20.03 0.72
C SER A 65 44.23 -20.39 1.96
N ASN A 66 43.53 -20.86 3.00
CA ASN A 66 43.97 -21.85 3.99
C ASN A 66 45.07 -21.46 5.02
N ARG A 67 44.68 -21.32 6.29
CA ARG A 67 45.22 -22.10 7.45
C ARG A 67 44.40 -21.88 8.72
N SER A 68 44.31 -22.91 9.56
CA SER A 68 43.66 -22.87 10.88
C SER A 68 44.65 -22.46 11.98
N TRP A 69 44.21 -21.57 12.88
CA TRP A 69 44.82 -21.36 14.19
C TRP A 69 43.74 -21.04 15.22
N ASN A 70 43.77 -21.75 16.35
CA ASN A 70 42.95 -21.43 17.53
C ASN A 70 43.56 -20.22 18.26
N GLN A 71 42.73 -19.31 18.78
CA GLN A 71 42.92 -18.80 20.14
C GLN A 71 41.71 -18.04 20.73
N GLN A 72 41.80 -17.85 22.04
CA GLN A 72 40.81 -17.29 22.96
C GLN A 72 40.17 -15.95 22.52
N GLY A 73 38.84 -15.92 22.62
CA GLY A 73 38.13 -15.00 23.52
C GLY A 73 38.43 -13.50 23.43
N ARG A 74 37.70 -12.79 22.56
CA ARG A 74 37.36 -11.36 22.80
C ARG A 74 35.85 -11.15 22.80
N ARG A 75 35.32 -10.82 23.98
CA ARG A 75 33.90 -10.53 24.26
C ARG A 75 33.54 -9.13 23.74
N VAL A 76 33.19 -9.02 22.46
CA VAL A 76 32.77 -7.75 21.86
C VAL A 76 31.48 -7.26 22.53
N GLN A 77 31.59 -6.23 23.37
CA GLN A 77 30.43 -5.54 23.93
C GLN A 77 29.77 -4.70 22.83
N ALA A 78 28.61 -5.14 22.34
CA ALA A 78 27.73 -4.28 21.56
C ALA A 78 27.22 -3.15 22.47
N MET A 79 27.58 -1.90 22.15
CA MET A 79 27.13 -0.72 22.91
C MET A 79 25.63 -0.50 22.72
N SER A 80 24.83 -1.07 23.62
CA SER A 80 23.41 -0.75 23.74
C SER A 80 23.26 0.61 24.42
N SER A 81 23.12 1.68 23.63
CA SER A 81 22.78 3.03 24.10
C SER A 81 21.31 3.12 24.52
N THR A 82 20.90 2.25 25.45
CA THR A 82 19.56 2.27 26.06
C THR A 82 19.44 3.50 26.96
N ALA A 83 19.07 4.64 26.36
CA ALA A 83 18.78 5.88 27.06
C ALA A 83 17.48 5.74 27.88
N GLN A 84 17.60 5.15 29.07
CA GLN A 84 16.51 5.09 30.05
C GLN A 84 16.11 6.51 30.48
N ARG A 85 15.11 7.09 29.80
CA ARG A 85 14.48 8.35 30.22
C ARG A 85 13.72 8.12 31.53
N LYS A 86 14.43 8.30 32.64
CA LYS A 86 13.90 8.32 33.99
C LYS A 86 12.98 9.54 34.13
N PHE A 87 11.67 9.33 34.12
CA PHE A 87 10.70 10.40 34.35
C PHE A 87 10.67 10.78 35.83
N SER A 88 11.24 11.93 36.16
CA SER A 88 11.13 12.53 37.49
C SER A 88 9.78 13.26 37.60
N LEU A 89 8.78 12.61 38.17
CA LEU A 89 7.49 13.25 38.47
C LEU A 89 7.63 14.15 39.70
N SER A 90 7.87 15.44 39.47
CA SER A 90 7.58 16.47 40.46
C SER A 90 6.07 16.51 40.72
N LYS A 91 5.63 16.35 41.96
CA LYS A 91 4.22 16.59 42.35
C LYS A 91 3.91 18.09 42.22
N GLY A 92 3.39 18.47 41.06
CA GLY A 92 2.62 19.69 40.84
C GLY A 92 1.13 19.37 40.77
N ASP A 93 0.29 20.40 40.73
CA ASP A 93 -1.16 20.29 40.85
C ASP A 93 -1.84 19.54 39.68
N SER A 94 -3.07 19.09 39.88
CA SER A 94 -3.72 18.10 39.01
C SER A 94 -4.24 18.64 37.66
N ASP A 95 -3.61 18.23 36.55
CA ASP A 95 -4.10 18.40 35.17
C ASP A 95 -4.63 17.08 34.60
N ASP A 96 -5.67 16.54 35.24
CA ASP A 96 -6.28 15.23 34.94
C ASP A 96 -7.12 15.21 33.63
N LYS A 97 -6.86 16.18 32.73
CA LYS A 97 -7.59 16.42 31.47
C LYS A 97 -6.71 16.38 30.21
N ASN A 98 -5.42 16.06 30.35
CA ASN A 98 -4.41 16.28 29.31
C ASN A 98 -3.70 15.01 28.80
N GLU A 99 -4.20 13.81 29.18
CA GLU A 99 -3.77 12.53 28.60
C GLU A 99 -4.42 12.27 27.22
N PRO A 100 -3.73 11.57 26.29
CA PRO A 100 -4.27 11.25 24.98
C PRO A 100 -5.40 10.20 25.03
N ASP A 101 -6.53 10.46 24.36
CA ASP A 101 -7.66 9.52 24.24
C ASP A 101 -7.61 8.65 22.97
N HIS A 102 -6.71 8.96 22.03
CA HIS A 102 -6.66 8.34 20.70
C HIS A 102 -5.30 7.75 20.35
N LEU A 103 -5.22 6.43 20.21
CA LEU A 103 -4.02 5.74 19.71
C LEU A 103 -3.99 5.78 18.17
N LEU A 104 -2.95 6.36 17.58
CA LEU A 104 -2.66 6.29 16.15
C LEU A 104 -1.41 5.44 15.90
N VAL A 105 -1.61 4.21 15.44
CA VAL A 105 -0.54 3.24 15.17
C VAL A 105 0.03 3.47 13.77
N LEU A 106 1.32 3.79 13.66
CA LEU A 106 2.04 3.91 12.40
C LEU A 106 2.73 2.57 12.06
N VAL A 107 2.46 1.99 10.89
CA VAL A 107 2.91 0.62 10.55
C VAL A 107 3.70 0.59 9.25
N HIS A 108 5.01 0.36 9.37
CA HIS A 108 5.97 0.49 8.27
C HIS A 108 5.89 -0.66 7.24
N GLY A 109 6.41 -0.41 6.03
CA GLY A 109 6.48 -1.38 4.92
C GLY A 109 7.57 -2.44 5.05
N ILE A 110 7.89 -3.10 3.93
CA ILE A 110 8.94 -4.13 3.80
C ILE A 110 10.34 -3.52 4.02
N LEU A 111 11.24 -4.26 4.70
CA LEU A 111 12.60 -3.80 5.06
C LEU A 111 12.69 -2.43 5.80
N ALA A 112 11.58 -1.91 6.31
CA ALA A 112 11.50 -0.61 6.98
C ALA A 112 11.65 -0.73 8.51
N SER A 113 11.62 0.41 9.21
CA SER A 113 11.61 0.51 10.67
C SER A 113 10.80 1.74 11.13
N PRO A 114 10.55 1.94 12.44
CA PRO A 114 10.02 3.19 13.00
C PRO A 114 10.71 4.47 12.49
N SER A 115 12.01 4.42 12.13
CA SER A 115 12.76 5.54 11.54
C SER A 115 12.07 6.20 10.34
N ASP A 116 11.38 5.40 9.54
CA ASP A 116 10.82 5.82 8.26
C ASP A 116 9.53 6.66 8.45
N TRP A 117 9.02 6.72 9.68
CA TRP A 117 7.87 7.54 10.07
C TRP A 117 8.25 8.87 10.71
N LEU A 118 9.54 9.18 10.96
CA LEU A 118 9.95 10.37 11.75
C LEU A 118 9.35 11.70 11.27
N TYR A 119 9.32 11.94 9.96
CA TYR A 119 8.69 13.14 9.38
C TYR A 119 7.17 13.16 9.61
N VAL A 120 6.53 12.01 9.39
CA VAL A 120 5.07 11.85 9.50
C VAL A 120 4.62 11.98 10.95
N GLU A 121 5.35 11.39 11.89
CA GLU A 121 5.12 11.51 13.32
C GLU A 121 5.20 12.97 13.78
N ALA A 122 6.19 13.73 13.30
CA ALA A 122 6.33 15.15 13.61
C ALA A 122 5.17 15.99 13.04
N GLU A 123 4.82 15.82 11.76
CA GLU A 123 3.74 16.56 11.10
C GLU A 123 2.35 16.20 11.67
N LEU A 124 2.11 14.92 12.00
CA LEU A 124 0.88 14.48 12.68
C LEU A 124 0.79 15.06 14.10
N LYS A 125 1.87 15.03 14.89
CA LYS A 125 1.91 15.68 16.21
C LYS A 125 1.58 17.17 16.12
N ARG A 126 2.12 17.86 15.12
CA ARG A 126 1.88 19.29 14.86
C ARG A 126 0.44 19.61 14.44
N ARG A 127 -0.23 18.73 13.68
CA ARG A 127 -1.59 18.97 13.15
C ARG A 127 -2.74 18.44 14.02
N LEU A 128 -2.54 17.28 14.65
CA LEU A 128 -3.57 16.57 15.41
C LEU A 128 -3.58 16.96 16.91
N GLY A 129 -2.45 17.45 17.43
CA GLY A 129 -2.34 17.92 18.80
C GLY A 129 -2.31 16.82 19.85
N ARG A 130 -2.40 17.22 21.13
CA ARG A 130 -2.06 16.40 22.30
C ARG A 130 -2.99 15.20 22.56
N ARG A 131 -4.20 15.15 21.98
CA ARG A 131 -5.14 14.04 22.14
C ARG A 131 -4.65 12.71 21.54
N PHE A 132 -3.69 12.77 20.61
CA PHE A 132 -3.21 11.60 19.89
C PHE A 132 -1.92 11.03 20.48
N LEU A 133 -2.00 9.79 20.99
CA LEU A 133 -0.84 8.93 21.21
C LEU A 133 -0.42 8.36 19.85
N ILE A 134 0.48 9.06 19.16
CA ILE A 134 1.06 8.61 17.89
C ILE A 134 2.20 7.64 18.22
N TYR A 135 2.10 6.41 17.73
CA TYR A 135 2.99 5.30 18.07
C TYR A 135 3.48 4.56 16.82
N ALA A 136 4.78 4.63 16.53
CA ALA A 136 5.40 3.91 15.42
C ALA A 136 5.75 2.47 15.82
N SER A 137 5.12 1.50 15.17
CA SER A 137 5.28 0.07 15.45
C SER A 137 6.69 -0.43 15.15
N SER A 138 7.32 -1.10 16.12
CA SER A 138 8.65 -1.72 15.99
C SER A 138 8.59 -3.22 15.69
N SER A 139 7.44 -3.84 15.96
CA SER A 139 7.15 -5.28 15.92
C SER A 139 7.73 -6.06 14.73
N ASN A 140 7.83 -5.42 13.56
CA ASN A 140 8.18 -6.04 12.28
C ASN A 140 9.45 -5.47 11.63
N THR A 141 10.26 -4.70 12.36
CA THR A 141 11.48 -4.02 11.88
C THR A 141 12.41 -4.92 11.04
N PHE A 142 12.89 -4.38 9.90
CA PHE A 142 13.84 -4.99 8.95
C PHE A 142 13.43 -6.39 8.47
N THR A 143 14.27 -7.42 8.70
CA THR A 143 14.09 -8.78 8.18
C THR A 143 12.89 -9.51 8.78
N LYS A 144 12.33 -9.03 9.90
CA LYS A 144 11.08 -9.56 10.47
C LYS A 144 9.90 -9.44 9.50
N THR A 145 9.95 -8.50 8.55
CA THR A 145 8.93 -8.33 7.49
C THR A 145 8.77 -9.54 6.56
N PHE A 146 9.75 -10.46 6.48
CA PHE A 146 9.71 -11.63 5.58
C PHE A 146 9.03 -12.88 6.18
N GLY A 147 8.76 -12.89 7.50
CA GLY A 147 8.24 -14.05 8.24
C GLY A 147 6.76 -14.40 8.03
N GLY A 148 6.12 -13.89 7.00
CA GLY A 148 4.68 -14.02 6.73
C GLY A 148 3.86 -12.87 7.32
N ILE A 149 2.85 -12.45 6.56
CA ILE A 149 1.89 -11.38 6.88
C ILE A 149 1.06 -11.75 8.12
N ASP A 150 0.71 -13.02 8.30
CA ASP A 150 0.01 -13.52 9.49
C ASP A 150 0.90 -13.50 10.74
N GLY A 151 2.17 -13.89 10.62
CA GLY A 151 3.14 -13.79 11.71
C GLY A 151 3.41 -12.34 12.11
N ALA A 152 3.53 -11.46 11.12
CA ALA A 152 3.71 -10.02 11.32
C ALA A 152 2.48 -9.33 11.91
N GLY A 153 1.28 -9.68 11.45
CA GLY A 153 0.01 -9.19 12.00
C GLY A 153 -0.23 -9.64 13.44
N LYS A 154 0.14 -10.89 13.80
CA LYS A 154 0.09 -11.38 15.19
C LYS A 154 1.06 -10.60 16.10
N ARG A 155 2.29 -10.33 15.66
CA ARG A 155 3.25 -9.49 16.43
C ARG A 155 2.79 -8.05 16.58
N LEU A 156 2.22 -7.45 15.53
CA LEU A 156 1.66 -6.09 15.57
C LEU A 156 0.46 -6.00 16.52
N ALA A 157 -0.44 -6.99 16.48
CA ALA A 157 -1.56 -7.07 17.42
C ALA A 157 -1.08 -7.12 18.88
N GLU A 158 -0.03 -7.90 19.17
CA GLU A 158 0.51 -8.00 20.51
C GLU A 158 1.21 -6.71 20.99
N GLU A 159 2.00 -6.06 20.13
CA GLU A 159 2.58 -4.75 20.44
C GLU A 159 1.48 -3.69 20.72
N VAL A 160 0.39 -3.69 19.94
CA VAL A 160 -0.76 -2.82 20.17
C VAL A 160 -1.48 -3.13 21.49
N ARG A 161 -1.70 -4.41 21.86
CA ARG A 161 -2.26 -4.77 23.18
C ARG A 161 -1.44 -4.18 24.30
N GLN A 162 -0.11 -4.29 24.22
CA GLN A 162 0.80 -3.78 25.25
C GLN A 162 0.82 -2.25 25.34
N VAL A 163 0.57 -1.53 24.23
CA VAL A 163 0.38 -0.06 24.27
C VAL A 163 -0.95 0.29 24.94
N VAL A 164 -2.05 -0.36 24.55
CA VAL A 164 -3.39 -0.10 25.11
C VAL A 164 -3.45 -0.43 26.61
N GLN A 165 -2.86 -1.55 27.04
CA GLN A 165 -2.82 -1.92 28.46
C GLN A 165 -2.11 -0.89 29.35
N LYS A 166 -1.11 -0.16 28.81
CA LYS A 166 -0.27 0.81 29.52
C LYS A 166 -0.88 2.22 29.63
N SER A 167 -1.91 2.55 28.84
CA SER A 167 -2.51 3.90 28.80
C SER A 167 -4.03 3.81 28.93
N LYS A 168 -4.53 4.07 30.15
CA LYS A 168 -5.96 3.90 30.50
C LYS A 168 -6.86 5.01 29.96
N SER A 169 -6.29 6.14 29.55
CA SER A 169 -6.98 7.25 28.89
C SER A 169 -7.54 6.89 27.51
N LEU A 170 -6.95 5.90 26.84
CA LEU A 170 -7.27 5.52 25.47
C LEU A 170 -8.71 5.00 25.35
N LYS A 171 -9.45 5.61 24.42
CA LYS A 171 -10.83 5.27 24.06
C LYS A 171 -10.95 4.93 22.58
N LYS A 172 -10.09 5.51 21.74
CA LYS A 172 -10.11 5.39 20.27
C LYS A 172 -8.82 4.79 19.73
N ILE A 173 -8.90 4.11 18.59
CA ILE A 173 -7.76 3.61 17.83
C ILE A 173 -7.89 3.94 16.34
N SER A 174 -6.75 4.19 15.70
CA SER A 174 -6.59 4.35 14.25
C SER A 174 -5.28 3.72 13.79
N PHE A 175 -5.21 3.33 12.51
CA PHE A 175 -4.00 2.83 11.86
C PHE A 175 -3.65 3.71 10.67
N LEU A 176 -2.37 4.04 10.51
CA LEU A 176 -1.78 4.59 9.30
C LEU A 176 -0.63 3.68 8.87
N ALA A 177 -0.77 3.01 7.73
CA ALA A 177 0.16 1.97 7.32
C ALA A 177 0.70 2.19 5.91
N HIS A 178 1.97 1.88 5.68
CA HIS A 178 2.62 1.99 4.37
C HIS A 178 2.89 0.62 3.76
N SER A 179 2.61 0.45 2.47
CA SER A 179 3.01 -0.72 1.68
C SER A 179 2.55 -2.03 2.35
N LEU A 180 3.43 -3.01 2.46
CA LEU A 180 3.23 -4.28 3.18
C LEU A 180 2.67 -4.10 4.61
N GLY A 181 2.98 -2.98 5.28
CA GLY A 181 2.46 -2.65 6.60
C GLY A 181 0.93 -2.63 6.66
N GLY A 182 0.26 -2.22 5.57
CA GLY A 182 -1.22 -2.23 5.52
C GLY A 182 -1.82 -3.64 5.49
N LEU A 183 -1.07 -4.64 5.00
CA LEU A 183 -1.46 -6.05 5.10
C LEU A 183 -1.21 -6.59 6.51
N PHE A 184 -0.09 -6.22 7.14
CA PHE A 184 0.13 -6.50 8.57
C PHE A 184 -0.99 -5.91 9.43
N SER A 185 -1.41 -4.67 9.14
CA SER A 185 -2.54 -4.01 9.82
C SER A 185 -3.88 -4.73 9.57
N ARG A 186 -4.22 -5.12 8.33
CA ARG A 186 -5.44 -5.90 8.02
C ARG A 186 -5.49 -7.20 8.83
N HIS A 187 -4.37 -7.90 9.01
CA HIS A 187 -4.33 -9.10 9.84
C HIS A 187 -4.34 -8.78 11.34
N ALA A 188 -3.65 -7.71 11.79
CA ALA A 188 -3.62 -7.33 13.19
C ALA A 188 -4.99 -6.89 13.71
N VAL A 189 -5.76 -6.11 12.94
CA VAL A 189 -7.10 -5.67 13.38
C VAL A 189 -8.06 -6.85 13.57
N ALA A 190 -7.98 -7.88 12.72
CA ALA A 190 -8.76 -9.12 12.89
C ALA A 190 -8.36 -9.90 14.17
N VAL A 191 -7.07 -9.97 14.49
CA VAL A 191 -6.56 -10.59 15.73
C VAL A 191 -6.88 -9.77 16.98
N LEU A 192 -7.18 -8.47 16.82
CA LEU A 192 -7.58 -7.53 17.87
C LEU A 192 -9.09 -7.35 18.01
N TYR A 193 -9.89 -7.95 17.13
CA TYR A 193 -11.32 -7.69 17.03
C TYR A 193 -12.12 -8.37 18.13
N SER A 194 -13.04 -7.62 18.73
CA SER A 194 -14.18 -8.17 19.45
C SER A 194 -15.47 -7.62 18.83
N ALA A 195 -16.44 -8.51 18.58
CA ALA A 195 -17.77 -8.10 18.15
C ALA A 195 -18.44 -7.22 19.23
N ALA A 196 -19.36 -6.35 18.81
CA ALA A 196 -20.25 -5.68 19.76
C ALA A 196 -21.11 -6.75 20.46
N MET A 197 -21.24 -6.67 21.78
CA MET A 197 -22.03 -7.66 22.52
C MET A 197 -23.52 -7.37 22.36
N ALA A 198 -24.25 -8.28 21.73
CA ALA A 198 -25.71 -8.27 21.65
C ALA A 198 -26.32 -8.76 22.98
N GLN A 199 -26.10 -7.98 24.05
CA GLN A 199 -26.57 -8.18 25.43
C GLN A 199 -26.69 -6.76 26.05
N VAL A 200 -27.80 -6.28 26.61
CA VAL A 200 -29.08 -6.91 27.00
C VAL A 200 -30.26 -5.95 26.69
N SER A 201 -31.47 -6.51 26.51
CA SER A 201 -32.82 -5.91 26.49
C SER A 201 -33.23 -4.91 25.37
N ASP A 202 -34.23 -5.33 24.58
CA ASP A 202 -34.93 -4.59 23.50
C ASP A 202 -35.82 -3.41 23.96
N VAL A 203 -35.41 -2.66 24.99
CA VAL A 203 -36.25 -1.62 25.61
C VAL A 203 -35.59 -0.23 25.61
N ALA A 204 -34.27 -0.14 25.41
CA ALA A 204 -33.52 1.12 25.53
C ALA A 204 -32.98 1.70 24.20
N VAL A 205 -32.99 0.94 23.10
CA VAL A 205 -32.30 1.33 21.85
C VAL A 205 -33.06 2.40 21.04
N SER A 206 -34.36 2.57 21.27
CA SER A 206 -35.24 3.40 20.45
C SER A 206 -35.20 4.91 20.71
N GLN A 207 -34.38 5.41 21.64
CA GLN A 207 -34.27 6.84 21.97
C GLN A 207 -32.85 7.43 21.97
N SER A 208 -31.83 6.67 21.56
CA SER A 208 -30.50 7.22 21.30
C SER A 208 -30.01 6.76 19.93
N GLY A 209 -29.90 7.70 18.98
CA GLY A 209 -29.43 7.44 17.60
C GLY A 209 -27.96 7.04 17.48
N ASN A 210 -27.34 6.56 18.57
CA ASN A 210 -25.92 6.36 18.72
C ASN A 210 -25.46 5.01 18.15
N SER A 211 -25.55 4.91 16.82
CA SER A 211 -25.12 3.76 15.98
C SER A 211 -23.70 3.25 16.23
N ASN A 212 -22.88 3.96 17.00
CA ASN A 212 -21.55 3.54 17.44
C ASN A 212 -21.57 2.36 18.41
N LEU A 213 -22.65 2.16 19.19
CA LEU A 213 -22.73 1.09 20.19
C LEU A 213 -22.83 -0.32 19.56
N LEU A 214 -23.37 -0.43 18.35
CA LEU A 214 -23.51 -1.69 17.60
C LEU A 214 -22.22 -2.11 16.87
N ARG A 215 -21.13 -1.33 17.00
CA ARG A 215 -19.91 -1.49 16.21
C ARG A 215 -18.80 -2.15 17.03
N GLY A 216 -18.24 -3.24 16.49
CA GLY A 216 -17.19 -4.00 17.18
C GLY A 216 -15.94 -3.18 17.50
N ARG A 217 -15.20 -3.61 18.51
CA ARG A 217 -14.02 -2.91 19.05
C ARG A 217 -12.72 -3.54 18.53
N ILE A 218 -11.64 -2.75 18.55
CA ILE A 218 -10.28 -3.20 18.19
C ILE A 218 -9.39 -2.96 19.40
N ALA A 219 -8.86 -4.04 19.99
CA ALA A 219 -8.17 -4.02 21.28
C ALA A 219 -9.01 -3.44 22.44
N GLY A 220 -10.34 -3.54 22.36
CA GLY A 220 -11.29 -2.89 23.27
C GLY A 220 -11.56 -1.41 22.97
N LEU A 221 -10.79 -0.78 22.09
CA LEU A 221 -10.92 0.62 21.70
C LEU A 221 -11.87 0.81 20.51
N GLU A 222 -12.38 2.04 20.36
CA GLU A 222 -13.24 2.46 19.26
C GLU A 222 -12.45 2.68 17.96
N PRO A 223 -12.69 1.91 16.89
CA PRO A 223 -11.95 2.04 15.63
C PRO A 223 -12.45 3.22 14.78
N ILE A 224 -11.62 4.26 14.64
CA ILE A 224 -11.97 5.48 13.88
C ILE A 224 -11.48 5.38 12.43
N ASN A 225 -10.16 5.40 12.21
CA ASN A 225 -9.57 5.43 10.87
C ASN A 225 -8.72 4.19 10.58
N PHE A 226 -8.93 3.54 9.43
CA PHE A 226 -7.98 2.60 8.84
C PHE A 226 -7.43 3.19 7.54
N ILE A 227 -6.18 3.66 7.57
CA ILE A 227 -5.55 4.37 6.45
C ILE A 227 -4.36 3.59 5.92
N THR A 228 -4.28 3.44 4.60
CA THR A 228 -3.15 2.80 3.92
C THR A 228 -2.55 3.67 2.82
N LEU A 229 -1.22 3.62 2.68
CA LEU A 229 -0.43 4.35 1.69
C LEU A 229 0.30 3.33 0.80
N ALA A 230 -0.07 3.24 -0.47
CA ALA A 230 0.51 2.32 -1.46
C ALA A 230 0.58 0.84 -1.00
N THR A 231 -0.44 0.36 -0.28
CA THR A 231 -0.54 -1.04 0.18
C THR A 231 -1.01 -1.97 -0.93
N PRO A 232 -0.37 -3.13 -1.18
CA PRO A 232 -0.82 -4.10 -2.18
C PRO A 232 -1.99 -4.94 -1.65
N HIS A 233 -3.19 -4.36 -1.55
CA HIS A 233 -4.38 -5.02 -0.96
C HIS A 233 -4.80 -6.29 -1.68
N LEU A 234 -4.48 -6.40 -2.98
CA LEU A 234 -4.77 -7.53 -3.84
C LEU A 234 -3.52 -8.36 -4.18
N GLY A 235 -2.44 -8.20 -3.39
CA GLY A 235 -1.14 -8.80 -3.70
C GLY A 235 -0.40 -8.07 -4.82
N VAL A 236 0.58 -8.74 -5.43
CA VAL A 236 1.44 -8.19 -6.49
C VAL A 236 1.38 -9.10 -7.72
N ARG A 237 1.13 -8.50 -8.89
CA ARG A 237 1.24 -9.15 -10.20
C ARG A 237 2.58 -8.81 -10.85
N GLY A 238 3.42 -9.81 -11.11
CA GLY A 238 4.61 -9.64 -11.95
C GLY A 238 4.19 -9.29 -13.39
N ARG A 239 4.79 -8.25 -13.98
CA ARG A 239 4.39 -7.78 -15.32
C ARG A 239 5.16 -8.53 -16.41
N LYS A 240 4.53 -9.57 -16.97
CA LYS A 240 4.91 -10.25 -18.23
C LYS A 240 6.31 -10.88 -18.32
N GLN A 241 6.98 -11.20 -17.20
CA GLN A 241 8.28 -11.90 -17.23
C GLN A 241 8.34 -13.13 -16.30
N LEU A 242 8.29 -14.30 -16.96
CA LEU A 242 8.72 -15.66 -16.58
C LEU A 242 8.15 -16.34 -15.30
N PRO A 243 7.80 -17.65 -15.39
CA PRO A 243 7.19 -18.42 -14.30
C PRO A 243 8.22 -18.96 -13.28
N PHE A 244 9.19 -18.14 -12.84
CA PHE A 244 10.11 -18.53 -11.77
C PHE A 244 10.62 -17.38 -10.88
N LEU A 245 10.81 -16.15 -11.40
CA LEU A 245 11.38 -15.02 -10.64
C LEU A 245 10.68 -13.66 -10.87
N LEU A 246 9.37 -13.63 -10.62
CA LEU A 246 8.62 -12.47 -10.10
C LEU A 246 8.50 -11.18 -10.96
N GLY A 247 9.12 -11.10 -12.13
CA GLY A 247 8.79 -10.11 -13.17
C GLY A 247 8.89 -8.64 -12.77
N VAL A 248 9.94 -8.26 -12.04
CA VAL A 248 10.29 -6.88 -11.68
C VAL A 248 11.81 -6.68 -11.88
N PRO A 249 12.27 -5.91 -12.90
CA PRO A 249 13.70 -5.79 -13.24
C PRO A 249 14.61 -5.24 -12.13
N ILE A 250 14.04 -4.59 -11.12
CA ILE A 250 14.77 -4.11 -9.93
C ILE A 250 15.09 -5.25 -8.96
N LEU A 251 14.22 -6.27 -8.87
CA LEU A 251 14.51 -7.49 -8.08
C LEU A 251 15.61 -8.32 -8.75
N GLU A 252 15.61 -8.43 -10.08
CA GLU A 252 16.60 -9.22 -10.84
C GLU A 252 18.03 -8.74 -10.56
N LYS A 253 18.27 -7.41 -10.55
CA LYS A 253 19.59 -6.83 -10.19
C LYS A 253 19.93 -6.88 -8.69
N LEU A 254 18.97 -7.26 -7.84
CA LEU A 254 19.16 -7.46 -6.39
C LEU A 254 19.14 -8.96 -6.00
N ALA A 255 19.06 -9.87 -6.97
CA ALA A 255 18.72 -11.27 -6.71
C ALA A 255 19.77 -12.03 -5.89
N ALA A 256 21.07 -11.88 -6.18
CA ALA A 256 22.09 -12.75 -5.59
C ALA A 256 22.14 -12.74 -4.04
N PRO A 257 22.04 -11.60 -3.33
CA PRO A 257 21.99 -11.59 -1.87
C PRO A 257 20.56 -11.65 -1.29
N ILE A 258 19.52 -11.34 -2.07
CA ILE A 258 18.17 -11.03 -1.55
C ILE A 258 17.09 -12.05 -1.99
N ALA A 259 17.34 -12.90 -3.00
CA ALA A 259 16.37 -13.89 -3.47
C ALA A 259 15.74 -14.77 -2.36
N PRO A 260 16.47 -15.27 -1.34
CA PRO A 260 15.87 -16.05 -0.25
C PRO A 260 14.77 -15.32 0.53
N PHE A 261 14.79 -13.98 0.56
CA PHE A 261 13.79 -13.18 1.25
C PHE A 261 12.52 -12.96 0.41
N PHE A 262 12.61 -12.97 -0.91
CA PHE A 262 11.45 -12.98 -1.82
C PHE A 262 10.85 -14.38 -1.99
N VAL A 263 11.64 -15.44 -1.81
CA VAL A 263 11.18 -16.82 -1.56
C VAL A 263 10.61 -16.99 -0.14
N GLY A 264 10.77 -15.98 0.73
CA GLY A 264 10.21 -15.96 2.08
C GLY A 264 8.67 -16.01 2.10
N ARG A 265 8.11 -16.43 3.24
CA ARG A 265 6.66 -16.66 3.42
C ARG A 265 5.80 -15.44 3.07
N THR A 266 6.29 -14.24 3.38
CA THR A 266 5.65 -12.97 2.96
C THR A 266 5.57 -12.82 1.44
N GLY A 267 6.60 -13.23 0.70
CA GLY A 267 6.63 -13.18 -0.77
C GLY A 267 5.57 -14.11 -1.35
N SER A 268 5.55 -15.39 -0.93
CA SER A 268 4.52 -16.35 -1.36
C SER A 268 3.09 -15.84 -1.12
N GLN A 269 2.84 -15.19 0.02
CA GLN A 269 1.53 -14.57 0.32
C GLN A 269 1.22 -13.34 -0.55
N LEU A 270 2.21 -12.50 -0.88
CA LEU A 270 2.04 -11.37 -1.80
C LEU A 270 1.76 -11.80 -3.25
N PHE A 271 2.37 -12.90 -3.68
CA PHE A 271 2.19 -13.48 -5.02
C PHE A 271 1.07 -14.54 -5.06
N LEU A 272 0.24 -14.65 -3.99
CA LEU A 272 -0.91 -15.56 -3.90
C LEU A 272 -0.58 -17.06 -4.06
N THR A 273 0.69 -17.45 -3.97
CA THR A 273 1.14 -18.84 -4.13
C THR A 273 1.04 -19.65 -2.83
N ASP A 274 0.65 -19.03 -1.72
CA ASP A 274 0.71 -19.64 -0.39
C ASP A 274 -0.38 -20.71 -0.16
N GLY A 275 0.02 -21.79 0.51
CA GLY A 275 -0.84 -22.94 0.81
C GLY A 275 -1.09 -23.87 -0.38
N LYS A 276 -1.80 -24.96 -0.09
CA LYS A 276 -2.18 -26.00 -1.07
C LYS A 276 -3.14 -25.45 -2.15
N ALA A 277 -3.26 -26.17 -3.27
CA ALA A 277 -4.20 -25.85 -4.34
C ALA A 277 -5.67 -25.78 -3.86
N ASP A 278 -6.07 -26.69 -2.97
CA ASP A 278 -7.43 -26.81 -2.40
C ASP A 278 -7.77 -25.76 -1.32
N LYS A 279 -6.92 -24.74 -1.13
CA LYS A 279 -7.08 -23.74 -0.07
C LYS A 279 -6.82 -22.30 -0.57
N PRO A 280 -7.66 -21.33 -0.17
CA PRO A 280 -7.47 -19.93 -0.54
C PRO A 280 -6.16 -19.37 0.02
N PRO A 281 -5.41 -18.56 -0.77
CA PRO A 281 -4.22 -17.85 -0.27
C PRO A 281 -4.61 -16.83 0.81
N LEU A 282 -3.63 -16.42 1.63
CA LEU A 282 -3.90 -15.59 2.81
C LEU A 282 -4.62 -14.27 2.47
N LEU A 283 -4.29 -13.61 1.37
CA LEU A 283 -4.89 -12.31 1.02
C LEU A 283 -6.37 -12.42 0.63
N LEU A 284 -6.78 -13.56 0.05
CA LEU A 284 -8.18 -13.90 -0.21
C LEU A 284 -8.93 -14.21 1.09
N ARG A 285 -8.31 -14.98 1.99
CA ARG A 285 -8.86 -15.22 3.35
C ARG A 285 -9.03 -13.91 4.14
N MET A 286 -8.23 -12.90 3.85
CA MET A 286 -8.31 -11.55 4.45
C MET A 286 -9.33 -10.63 3.73
N ALA A 287 -10.13 -11.13 2.78
CA ALA A 287 -11.21 -10.41 2.11
C ALA A 287 -12.61 -10.88 2.54
N SER A 288 -12.71 -11.88 3.42
CA SER A 288 -13.96 -12.39 4.01
C SER A 288 -13.80 -12.66 5.51
N ASP A 289 -14.90 -12.99 6.19
CA ASP A 289 -14.87 -13.45 7.58
C ASP A 289 -14.76 -14.97 7.63
N GLY A 290 -13.62 -15.47 8.13
CA GLY A 290 -13.43 -16.90 8.39
C GLY A 290 -14.01 -17.33 9.74
N GLU A 291 -13.87 -18.61 10.09
CA GLU A 291 -14.28 -19.13 11.39
C GLU A 291 -13.48 -18.47 12.54
N ASP A 292 -12.15 -18.63 12.53
CA ASP A 292 -11.22 -18.09 13.54
C ASP A 292 -11.18 -16.56 13.62
N LEU A 293 -11.20 -15.89 12.45
CA LEU A 293 -10.83 -14.48 12.31
C LEU A 293 -11.80 -13.76 11.37
N LYS A 294 -12.44 -12.73 11.90
CA LYS A 294 -13.44 -11.91 11.20
C LYS A 294 -12.75 -10.69 10.54
N PHE A 295 -11.98 -10.92 9.48
CA PHE A 295 -11.20 -9.87 8.82
C PHE A 295 -12.05 -8.74 8.22
N LEU A 296 -13.18 -9.07 7.60
CA LEU A 296 -14.08 -8.11 6.97
C LEU A 296 -14.89 -7.35 8.02
N SER A 297 -15.39 -8.03 9.06
CA SER A 297 -16.03 -7.38 10.21
C SER A 297 -15.07 -6.42 10.93
N ALA A 298 -13.84 -6.85 11.21
CA ALA A 298 -12.83 -6.01 11.88
C ALA A 298 -12.45 -4.76 11.06
N LEU A 299 -12.43 -4.87 9.72
CA LEU A 299 -12.18 -3.76 8.81
C LEU A 299 -13.42 -2.87 8.63
N GLY A 300 -14.63 -3.45 8.67
CA GLY A 300 -15.91 -2.75 8.65
C GLY A 300 -16.19 -1.96 9.93
N ALA A 301 -15.64 -2.42 11.06
CA ALA A 301 -15.74 -1.76 12.35
C ALA A 301 -15.18 -0.33 12.34
N PHE A 302 -14.13 -0.04 11.56
CA PHE A 302 -13.62 1.32 11.40
C PHE A 302 -14.67 2.26 10.80
N ARG A 303 -14.89 3.42 11.43
CA ARG A 303 -15.78 4.47 10.89
C ARG A 303 -15.37 4.87 9.48
N SER A 304 -14.08 5.16 9.28
CA SER A 304 -13.49 5.54 8.01
C SER A 304 -12.41 4.56 7.56
N ARG A 305 -12.42 4.21 6.28
CA ARG A 305 -11.34 3.49 5.60
C ARG A 305 -10.85 4.34 4.43
N ILE A 306 -9.56 4.61 4.38
CA ILE A 306 -8.95 5.47 3.36
C ILE A 306 -7.75 4.76 2.73
N ILE A 307 -7.73 4.71 1.40
CA ILE A 307 -6.60 4.15 0.63
C ILE A 307 -5.99 5.24 -0.24
N TYR A 308 -4.68 5.43 -0.11
CA TYR A 308 -3.89 6.35 -0.93
C TYR A 308 -3.09 5.52 -1.94
N ALA A 309 -3.39 5.68 -3.22
CA ALA A 309 -2.84 4.86 -4.29
C ALA A 309 -2.02 5.72 -5.26
N ASN A 310 -0.82 5.25 -5.65
CA ASN A 310 -0.01 5.92 -6.65
C ASN A 310 -0.52 5.59 -8.05
N VAL A 311 -1.02 6.58 -8.79
CA VAL A 311 -1.57 6.39 -10.16
C VAL A 311 -0.50 6.06 -11.19
N SER A 312 0.76 6.37 -10.88
CA SER A 312 1.90 6.23 -11.78
C SER A 312 3.22 6.20 -10.99
N TYR A 313 4.27 5.67 -11.63
CA TYR A 313 5.65 5.64 -11.14
C TYR A 313 5.93 4.87 -9.83
N ASP A 314 4.93 4.19 -9.26
CA ASP A 314 5.15 3.17 -8.23
C ASP A 314 5.44 1.83 -8.88
N HIS A 315 6.71 1.43 -8.84
CA HIS A 315 7.20 0.17 -9.39
C HIS A 315 7.10 -1.01 -8.41
N MET A 316 6.71 -0.77 -7.16
CA MET A 316 6.58 -1.81 -6.12
C MET A 316 5.13 -2.25 -5.95
N VAL A 317 4.18 -1.30 -6.03
CA VAL A 317 2.75 -1.56 -5.82
C VAL A 317 1.93 -0.83 -6.89
N GLY A 318 1.30 -1.62 -7.77
CA GLY A 318 0.47 -1.08 -8.85
C GLY A 318 -0.81 -0.40 -8.37
N TRP A 319 -1.36 0.47 -9.22
CA TRP A 319 -2.54 1.28 -8.90
C TRP A 319 -3.77 0.43 -8.57
N ARG A 320 -4.10 -0.62 -9.35
CA ARG A 320 -5.23 -1.55 -9.09
C ARG A 320 -5.21 -2.14 -7.68
N THR A 321 -4.08 -2.73 -7.29
CA THR A 321 -3.91 -3.40 -5.99
C THR A 321 -3.88 -2.42 -4.81
N SER A 322 -3.46 -1.15 -5.02
CA SER A 322 -3.49 -0.13 -3.97
C SER A 322 -4.80 0.68 -3.88
N SER A 323 -5.58 0.75 -4.96
CA SER A 323 -6.90 1.41 -5.00
C SER A 323 -8.10 0.45 -4.88
N ILE A 324 -7.87 -0.86 -4.78
CA ILE A 324 -8.91 -1.90 -4.78
C ILE A 324 -9.86 -1.67 -5.98
N ARG A 325 -9.26 -1.59 -7.17
CA ARG A 325 -9.95 -1.34 -8.45
C ARG A 325 -9.59 -2.37 -9.52
N ARG A 326 -10.55 -2.68 -10.38
CA ARG A 326 -10.38 -3.42 -11.65
C ARG A 326 -9.67 -2.54 -12.69
N GLU A 327 -9.17 -3.10 -13.81
CA GLU A 327 -8.57 -2.27 -14.89
C GLU A 327 -9.60 -1.31 -15.48
N THR A 328 -10.83 -1.80 -15.66
CA THR A 328 -11.99 -1.06 -16.18
C THR A 328 -12.47 0.06 -15.25
N GLU A 329 -12.05 0.04 -13.98
CA GLU A 329 -12.34 1.07 -12.98
C GLU A 329 -11.22 2.13 -12.88
N LEU A 330 -10.09 1.94 -13.58
CA LEU A 330 -9.02 2.94 -13.62
C LEU A 330 -9.39 4.10 -14.55
N ILE A 331 -9.83 5.21 -13.95
CA ILE A 331 -10.01 6.48 -14.64
C ILE A 331 -8.68 6.98 -15.25
N LYS A 332 -8.75 7.84 -16.26
CA LYS A 332 -7.56 8.53 -16.79
C LYS A 332 -7.05 9.53 -15.75
N PRO A 333 -5.80 9.44 -15.24
CA PRO A 333 -5.34 10.32 -14.16
C PRO A 333 -5.46 11.80 -14.48
N SER A 334 -6.04 12.57 -13.55
CA SER A 334 -6.02 14.03 -13.60
C SER A 334 -4.58 14.56 -13.58
N ARG A 335 -4.32 15.60 -14.37
CA ARG A 335 -3.11 16.43 -14.31
C ARG A 335 -3.27 17.66 -13.42
N ARG A 336 -4.48 17.88 -12.88
CA ARG A 336 -4.78 18.93 -11.89
C ARG A 336 -4.73 18.29 -10.50
N SER A 337 -4.00 18.93 -9.59
CA SER A 337 -4.00 18.60 -8.18
C SER A 337 -5.29 19.08 -7.51
N LEU A 338 -5.66 18.48 -6.38
CA LEU A 338 -6.62 19.05 -5.45
C LEU A 338 -6.02 20.32 -4.80
N ASP A 339 -6.82 21.37 -4.63
CA ASP A 339 -6.37 22.63 -4.03
C ASP A 339 -5.79 22.43 -2.63
N GLY A 340 -4.65 23.06 -2.37
CA GLY A 340 -3.84 22.85 -1.16
C GLY A 340 -2.97 21.59 -1.15
N TYR A 341 -3.22 20.60 -2.00
CA TYR A 341 -2.58 19.27 -1.94
C TYR A 341 -1.94 18.86 -3.28
N LYS A 342 -0.82 19.49 -3.64
CA LYS A 342 -0.08 19.36 -4.93
C LYS A 342 0.01 17.94 -5.55
N HIS A 343 0.03 16.88 -4.75
CA HIS A 343 0.19 15.51 -5.25
C HIS A 343 -1.03 14.60 -5.09
N VAL A 344 -2.13 15.07 -4.48
CA VAL A 344 -3.45 14.42 -4.56
C VAL A 344 -4.11 14.90 -5.86
N VAL A 345 -4.58 13.97 -6.70
CA VAL A 345 -5.15 14.27 -8.04
C VAL A 345 -6.60 13.82 -8.22
N ASP A 346 -7.10 12.92 -7.38
CA ASP A 346 -8.53 12.61 -7.25
C ASP A 346 -8.86 12.12 -5.81
N VAL A 347 -10.11 12.31 -5.39
CA VAL A 347 -10.64 11.89 -4.08
C VAL A 347 -12.09 11.40 -4.26
N GLU A 348 -12.25 10.09 -4.31
CA GLU A 348 -13.53 9.39 -4.49
C GLU A 348 -14.03 8.81 -3.15
N TYR A 349 -15.34 8.75 -2.93
CA TYR A 349 -15.94 7.87 -1.93
C TYR A 349 -16.77 6.80 -2.61
N CYS A 350 -16.27 5.56 -2.61
CA CYS A 350 -17.02 4.40 -3.09
C CYS A 350 -17.89 3.87 -1.93
N PRO A 351 -19.22 3.79 -2.08
CA PRO A 351 -20.08 3.15 -1.09
C PRO A 351 -19.86 1.63 -1.04
N PRO A 352 -20.37 0.93 0.00
CA PRO A 352 -20.39 -0.52 0.04
C PRO A 352 -21.13 -1.12 -1.17
N VAL A 353 -20.53 -2.12 -1.82
CA VAL A 353 -21.14 -2.89 -2.91
C VAL A 353 -21.82 -4.13 -2.32
N SER A 354 -23.09 -4.37 -2.70
CA SER A 354 -23.78 -5.61 -2.31
C SER A 354 -23.20 -6.81 -3.07
N SER A 355 -22.79 -7.85 -2.35
CA SER A 355 -22.16 -9.05 -2.90
C SER A 355 -22.16 -10.17 -1.85
N ASP A 356 -22.22 -11.42 -2.31
CA ASP A 356 -22.14 -12.62 -1.47
C ASP A 356 -20.79 -12.75 -0.74
N GLY A 357 -19.72 -12.13 -1.27
CA GLY A 357 -18.41 -12.04 -0.62
C GLY A 357 -17.22 -12.35 -1.51
N ALA A 358 -16.09 -12.62 -0.85
CA ALA A 358 -14.95 -13.29 -1.44
C ALA A 358 -15.08 -14.80 -1.17
N HIS A 359 -15.12 -15.59 -2.24
CA HIS A 359 -15.18 -17.04 -2.21
C HIS A 359 -13.87 -17.62 -2.78
N PHE A 360 -13.69 -18.94 -2.64
CA PHE A 360 -12.65 -19.68 -3.33
C PHE A 360 -13.30 -20.75 -4.22
N PRO A 361 -13.73 -20.39 -5.43
CA PRO A 361 -14.49 -21.29 -6.29
C PRO A 361 -13.62 -22.48 -6.76
N PRO A 362 -14.23 -23.62 -7.14
CA PRO A 362 -13.49 -24.77 -7.67
C PRO A 362 -12.55 -24.42 -8.84
N GLU A 363 -12.91 -23.42 -9.63
CA GLU A 363 -12.15 -22.87 -10.76
C GLU A 363 -10.85 -22.22 -10.27
N ALA A 364 -10.88 -21.48 -9.16
CA ALA A 364 -9.69 -20.92 -8.54
C ALA A 364 -8.75 -22.03 -8.01
N ALA A 365 -9.31 -23.11 -7.46
CA ALA A 365 -8.53 -24.26 -6.99
C ALA A 365 -7.84 -25.00 -8.15
N LYS A 366 -8.58 -25.28 -9.24
CA LYS A 366 -8.03 -25.88 -10.48
C LYS A 366 -6.95 -24.99 -11.11
N ALA A 367 -7.19 -23.69 -11.23
CA ALA A 367 -6.21 -22.75 -11.77
C ALA A 367 -4.96 -22.66 -10.88
N LYS A 368 -5.11 -22.72 -9.55
CA LYS A 368 -3.99 -22.80 -8.59
C LYS A 368 -3.18 -24.08 -8.76
N GLU A 369 -3.86 -25.23 -8.92
CA GLU A 369 -3.22 -26.52 -9.19
C GLU A 369 -2.46 -26.51 -10.51
N ALA A 370 -3.05 -25.98 -11.59
CA ALA A 370 -2.41 -25.83 -12.89
C ALA A 370 -1.21 -24.87 -12.84
N ALA A 371 -1.29 -23.78 -12.08
CA ALA A 371 -0.18 -22.84 -11.88
C ALA A 371 0.95 -23.39 -10.99
N GLN A 372 0.65 -24.32 -10.06
CA GLN A 372 1.65 -24.99 -9.21
C GLN A 372 2.30 -26.21 -9.88
N SER A 373 1.54 -27.00 -10.64
CA SER A 373 1.98 -28.26 -11.27
C SER A 373 2.58 -28.08 -12.68
N SER A 374 2.15 -27.05 -13.42
CA SER A 374 2.70 -26.69 -14.74
C SER A 374 2.80 -25.16 -14.86
N PRO A 375 3.80 -24.53 -14.20
CA PRO A 375 3.92 -23.08 -14.17
C PRO A 375 4.07 -22.45 -15.56
N SER A 376 3.02 -21.76 -16.01
CA SER A 376 2.98 -21.05 -17.30
C SER A 376 2.46 -19.63 -17.09
N PRO A 377 2.88 -18.63 -17.90
CA PRO A 377 2.35 -17.27 -17.79
C PRO A 377 0.82 -17.19 -17.94
N GLN A 378 0.21 -18.13 -18.66
CA GLN A 378 -1.25 -18.21 -18.83
C GLN A 378 -1.94 -18.75 -17.57
N ASN A 379 -1.48 -19.91 -17.05
CA ASN A 379 -2.06 -20.55 -15.86
C ASN A 379 -1.94 -19.62 -14.65
N THR A 380 -0.79 -18.94 -14.51
CA THR A 380 -0.58 -17.94 -13.46
C THR A 380 -1.48 -16.72 -13.66
N LEU A 381 -1.66 -16.21 -14.89
CA LEU A 381 -2.55 -15.07 -15.14
C LEU A 381 -4.00 -15.40 -14.79
N GLU A 382 -4.51 -16.53 -15.24
CA GLU A 382 -5.87 -17.03 -14.99
C GLU A 382 -6.15 -17.16 -13.48
N TYR A 383 -5.27 -17.85 -12.74
CA TYR A 383 -5.38 -17.96 -11.29
C TYR A 383 -5.39 -16.58 -10.59
N HIS A 384 -4.50 -15.67 -11.00
CA HIS A 384 -4.49 -14.30 -10.48
C HIS A 384 -5.74 -13.49 -10.90
N GLU A 385 -6.37 -13.74 -12.04
CA GLU A 385 -7.61 -13.06 -12.46
C GLU A 385 -8.78 -13.46 -11.57
N ILE A 386 -8.97 -14.77 -11.35
CA ILE A 386 -10.05 -15.28 -10.49
C ILE A 386 -9.87 -14.80 -9.04
N VAL A 387 -8.67 -14.95 -8.47
CA VAL A 387 -8.42 -14.58 -7.06
C VAL A 387 -8.38 -13.07 -6.84
N GLU A 388 -7.94 -12.25 -7.81
CA GLU A 388 -8.03 -10.80 -7.70
C GLU A 388 -9.49 -10.33 -7.73
N GLU A 389 -10.33 -10.86 -8.62
CA GLU A 389 -11.75 -10.52 -8.68
C GLU A 389 -12.48 -10.88 -7.36
N GLU A 390 -12.24 -12.08 -6.81
CA GLU A 390 -12.82 -12.47 -5.52
C GLU A 390 -12.32 -11.59 -4.35
N MET A 391 -11.04 -11.21 -4.31
CA MET A 391 -10.54 -10.24 -3.34
C MET A 391 -11.19 -8.86 -3.50
N ILE A 392 -11.44 -8.41 -4.73
CA ILE A 392 -12.13 -7.14 -5.00
C ILE A 392 -13.58 -7.23 -4.51
N ARG A 393 -14.32 -8.31 -4.82
CA ARG A 393 -15.70 -8.54 -4.34
C ARG A 393 -15.80 -8.47 -2.82
N GLY A 394 -14.97 -9.23 -2.11
CA GLY A 394 -14.95 -9.21 -0.64
C GLY A 394 -14.61 -7.84 -0.06
N LEU A 395 -13.57 -7.17 -0.57
CA LEU A 395 -13.15 -5.86 -0.03
C LEU A 395 -14.11 -4.71 -0.39
N GLN A 396 -14.78 -4.75 -1.56
CA GLN A 396 -15.74 -3.72 -1.98
C GLN A 396 -17.09 -3.83 -1.24
N ARG A 397 -17.36 -4.91 -0.47
CA ARG A 397 -18.48 -4.96 0.50
C ARG A 397 -18.38 -3.95 1.64
N LEU A 398 -17.27 -3.23 1.76
CA LEU A 398 -17.10 -2.09 2.66
C LEU A 398 -16.96 -0.81 1.85
N GLY A 399 -17.48 0.31 2.34
CA GLY A 399 -17.26 1.62 1.73
C GLY A 399 -15.84 2.14 1.99
N TRP A 400 -15.24 2.79 0.99
CA TRP A 400 -13.84 3.26 0.99
C TRP A 400 -13.73 4.70 0.45
N LYS A 401 -12.98 5.57 1.13
CA LYS A 401 -12.47 6.81 0.52
C LYS A 401 -11.19 6.45 -0.25
N LYS A 402 -11.22 6.58 -1.58
CA LYS A 402 -10.06 6.35 -2.45
C LYS A 402 -9.39 7.69 -2.74
N VAL A 403 -8.09 7.78 -2.55
CA VAL A 403 -7.30 8.99 -2.77
C VAL A 403 -6.19 8.66 -3.75
N ASP A 404 -6.25 9.24 -4.93
CA ASP A 404 -5.31 8.97 -5.99
C ASP A 404 -4.19 10.02 -5.99
N VAL A 405 -2.95 9.54 -5.97
CA VAL A 405 -1.73 10.31 -5.75
C VAL A 405 -0.84 10.26 -6.99
N SER A 406 -0.29 11.41 -7.40
CA SER A 406 0.59 11.49 -8.56
C SER A 406 1.81 12.39 -8.34
N PHE A 407 2.99 11.78 -8.43
CA PHE A 407 4.28 12.47 -8.33
C PHE A 407 4.86 12.85 -9.70
N HIS A 408 4.03 12.87 -10.77
CA HIS A 408 4.45 13.20 -12.14
C HIS A 408 5.08 14.59 -12.31
N SER A 409 4.87 15.49 -11.36
CA SER A 409 5.37 16.88 -11.33
C SER A 409 6.53 17.07 -10.33
N THR A 410 7.17 15.96 -9.92
CA THR A 410 8.39 15.96 -9.11
C THR A 410 9.63 15.71 -9.97
N PHE A 411 10.81 16.07 -9.46
CA PHE A 411 12.08 15.87 -10.16
C PHE A 411 12.46 14.39 -10.30
N TRP A 412 12.06 13.54 -9.34
CA TRP A 412 12.29 12.09 -9.34
C TRP A 412 10.97 11.32 -9.15
N PRO A 413 10.13 11.19 -10.21
CA PRO A 413 8.78 10.63 -10.08
C PRO A 413 8.77 9.14 -9.70
N TYR A 414 9.78 8.37 -10.14
CA TYR A 414 9.96 6.95 -9.82
C TYR A 414 10.20 6.65 -8.32
N LEU A 415 10.33 7.67 -7.48
CA LEU A 415 10.36 7.54 -6.02
C LEU A 415 8.97 7.52 -5.37
N ALA A 416 7.88 7.47 -6.17
CA ALA A 416 6.48 7.52 -5.73
C ALA A 416 6.16 6.64 -4.49
N HIS A 417 6.67 5.41 -4.44
CA HIS A 417 6.44 4.48 -3.32
C HIS A 417 6.95 4.97 -1.96
N ASN A 418 8.03 5.75 -1.95
CA ASN A 418 8.63 6.33 -0.75
C ASN A 418 8.26 7.82 -0.56
N ASN A 419 7.95 8.51 -1.65
CA ASN A 419 7.34 9.85 -1.62
C ASN A 419 6.01 9.83 -0.85
N ILE A 420 5.11 8.87 -1.13
CA ILE A 420 3.76 8.84 -0.55
C ILE A 420 3.71 8.86 0.99
N HIS A 421 4.77 8.41 1.67
CA HIS A 421 4.91 8.47 3.14
C HIS A 421 6.09 9.33 3.65
N VAL A 422 6.83 10.02 2.77
CA VAL A 422 8.01 10.83 3.10
C VAL A 422 9.06 10.06 3.95
N LYS A 423 9.52 8.90 3.43
CA LYS A 423 10.49 7.99 4.12
C LYS A 423 11.72 8.68 4.75
N SER A 424 12.14 9.79 4.16
CA SER A 424 13.19 10.67 4.66
C SER A 424 12.97 12.06 4.08
N GLU A 425 12.93 13.09 4.94
CA GLU A 425 12.60 14.45 4.51
C GLU A 425 13.57 14.98 3.43
N ARG A 426 14.86 14.64 3.49
CA ARG A 426 15.86 15.15 2.53
C ARG A 426 15.59 14.72 1.08
N LEU A 427 14.97 13.56 0.86
CA LEU A 427 14.81 12.96 -0.47
C LEU A 427 13.35 12.89 -0.94
N TYR A 428 12.40 12.75 0.00
CA TYR A 428 11.02 12.37 -0.30
C TYR A 428 9.99 13.47 0.05
N LYS A 429 10.44 14.71 0.29
CA LYS A 429 9.61 15.87 0.74
C LYS A 429 8.41 16.19 -0.15
N ALA A 430 8.40 15.72 -1.41
CA ALA A 430 7.24 15.83 -2.29
C ALA A 430 5.95 15.25 -1.67
N GLY A 431 6.05 14.23 -0.82
CA GLY A 431 4.92 13.65 -0.10
C GLY A 431 4.30 14.52 0.99
N ALA A 432 4.90 15.67 1.35
CA ALA A 432 4.40 16.52 2.44
C ALA A 432 2.92 16.90 2.27
N GLY A 433 2.46 17.16 1.04
CA GLY A 433 1.05 17.43 0.74
C GLY A 433 0.13 16.22 0.91
N VAL A 434 0.64 14.99 0.73
CA VAL A 434 -0.12 13.76 0.99
C VAL A 434 -0.27 13.55 2.50
N ILE A 435 0.81 13.75 3.27
CA ILE A 435 0.79 13.65 4.75
C ILE A 435 -0.12 14.73 5.36
N ALA A 436 -0.15 15.93 4.79
CA ALA A 436 -1.14 16.97 5.14
C ALA A 436 -2.57 16.47 4.94
N HIS A 437 -2.90 15.95 3.75
CA HIS A 437 -4.25 15.42 3.45
C HIS A 437 -4.63 14.22 4.35
N VAL A 438 -3.67 13.39 4.75
CA VAL A 438 -3.86 12.30 5.73
C VAL A 438 -4.23 12.88 7.10
N ALA A 439 -3.45 13.82 7.62
CA ALA A 439 -3.70 14.45 8.91
C ALA A 439 -5.06 15.18 8.94
N ASP A 440 -5.36 15.93 7.88
CA ASP A 440 -6.59 16.72 7.80
C ASP A 440 -7.82 15.79 7.60
N SER A 441 -7.67 14.65 6.90
CA SER A 441 -8.69 13.59 6.84
C SER A 441 -8.94 12.92 8.20
N ILE A 442 -7.88 12.64 8.99
CA ILE A 442 -8.03 12.10 10.37
C ILE A 442 -8.80 13.10 11.24
N LYS A 443 -8.46 14.38 11.14
CA LYS A 443 -9.08 15.47 11.91
C LYS A 443 -10.57 15.64 11.59
N GLN A 444 -10.96 15.50 10.32
CA GLN A 444 -12.37 15.51 9.91
C GLN A 444 -13.19 14.42 10.63
N GLN A 445 -12.68 13.19 10.69
CA GLN A 445 -13.39 12.05 11.32
C GLN A 445 -13.48 12.20 12.84
N GLU A 446 -12.51 12.85 13.48
CA GLU A 446 -12.64 13.26 14.88
C GLU A 446 -13.76 14.28 15.07
N SER A 447 -13.78 15.36 14.28
CA SER A 447 -14.79 16.43 14.38
C SER A 447 -16.23 15.94 14.19
N SER A 448 -16.48 14.98 13.28
CA SER A 448 -17.81 14.38 13.11
C SER A 448 -18.36 13.72 14.37
N THR A 449 -17.49 13.26 15.28
CA THR A 449 -17.91 12.65 16.56
C THR A 449 -18.60 13.65 17.50
N PHE A 450 -18.24 14.94 17.42
CA PHE A 450 -18.76 15.96 18.33
C PHE A 450 -20.13 16.50 17.90
N ILE A 451 -20.39 16.60 16.60
CA ILE A 451 -21.67 17.12 16.07
C ILE A 451 -22.82 16.16 16.42
N THR A 452 -22.62 14.84 16.31
CA THR A 452 -23.59 13.81 16.72
C THR A 452 -23.71 13.63 18.25
N ALA A 453 -22.98 14.43 19.03
CA ALA A 453 -23.05 14.46 20.49
C ALA A 453 -23.48 15.85 21.02
N SER A 454 -24.07 16.68 20.17
CA SER A 454 -24.59 18.02 20.50
C SER A 454 -25.91 18.33 19.75
N LEU A 455 -26.61 17.26 19.37
CA LEU A 455 -27.95 17.19 18.78
C LEU A 455 -28.68 16.02 19.45
#